data_AF-A0A1Y4ER84-F1
#
_entry.id   AF-A0A1Y4ER84-F1
#
_cell.length_a   1.000
_cell.length_b   1.000
_cell.length_c   1.000
_cell.angle_alpha   90.00
_cell.angle_beta   90.00
_cell.angle_gamma   90.00
#
_symmetry.space_group_name_H-M   'P 1'
#
loop_
_entity.id
_entity.type
_entity.pdbx_description
1 polymer ?
#
loop_
_entity_poly.entity_id
_entity_poly.type
_entity_poly.pdbx_seq_one_letter_code
_entity_poly.pdbx_strand_id
1 'polypeptide(L)' 'MEMKNPMDEKKYEIVEIQVDADVLEELKTVIAPLGLTPEMLIVRFFEFCTDPATQEEAVSLLLKWKAELEAESYEPRGDF' A
#
# COMPACT_ATOMS: atom_id res chain seq x y z
N MET A 1 -35.33 22.52 3.92
CA MET A 1 -34.13 22.07 3.19
C MET A 1 -33.39 21.13 4.13
N GLU A 2 -33.45 19.82 3.86
CA GLU A 2 -32.60 18.88 4.58
C GLU A 2 -31.16 19.14 4.13
N MET A 3 -30.27 19.41 5.09
CA MET A 3 -28.84 19.48 4.84
C MET A 3 -28.36 18.03 4.69
N LYS A 4 -28.19 17.57 3.44
CA LYS A 4 -27.54 16.28 3.16
C LYS A 4 -26.16 16.31 3.81
N ASN A 5 -25.86 15.29 4.61
CA ASN A 5 -24.54 15.15 5.21
C ASN A 5 -23.56 14.84 4.06
N PRO A 6 -22.44 15.57 3.86
CA PRO A 6 -21.51 15.32 2.76
C PRO A 6 -20.87 13.91 2.77
N MET A 7 -21.04 13.17 3.86
CA MET A 7 -20.69 11.74 3.98
C MET A 7 -21.70 10.79 3.31
N ASP A 8 -22.94 11.22 3.03
CA ASP A 8 -24.01 10.36 2.51
C ASP A 8 -23.85 9.98 1.03
N GLU A 9 -22.88 10.58 0.31
CA GLU A 9 -22.70 10.37 -1.14
C GLU A 9 -21.44 9.57 -1.52
N LYS A 10 -20.53 9.25 -0.59
CA LYS A 10 -19.34 8.42 -0.86
C LYS A 10 -19.56 6.99 -0.37
N LYS A 11 -19.72 6.05 -1.31
CA LYS A 11 -19.59 4.62 -1.02
C LYS A 11 -18.11 4.30 -0.77
N TYR A 12 -17.76 4.16 0.50
CA TYR A 12 -16.47 3.59 0.88
C TYR A 12 -16.56 2.06 0.81
N GLU A 13 -15.51 1.45 0.28
CA GLU A 13 -15.33 0.00 0.26
C GLU A 13 -14.28 -0.37 1.31
N ILE A 14 -14.58 -1.40 2.12
CA ILE A 14 -13.63 -1.94 3.08
C ILE A 14 -12.75 -2.95 2.34
N VAL A 15 -11.44 -2.71 2.35
CA VAL A 15 -10.43 -3.62 1.81
C VAL A 15 -9.65 -4.20 2.98
N GLU A 16 -9.64 -5.53 3.08
CA GLU A 16 -8.82 -6.25 4.05
C GLU A 16 -7.48 -6.63 3.41
N ILE A 17 -6.38 -6.26 4.05
CA ILE A 17 -5.02 -6.57 3.61
C ILE A 17 -4.38 -7.44 4.68
N GLN A 18 -3.95 -8.65 4.29
CA GLN A 18 -3.21 -9.53 5.17
C GLN A 18 -1.72 -9.19 5.10
N VAL A 19 -1.09 -9.08 6.27
CA VAL A 19 0.32 -8.75 6.43
C VAL A 19 0.90 -9.67 7.48
N ASP A 20 2.09 -10.21 7.22
CA ASP A 20 2.84 -10.97 8.22
C ASP A 20 3.07 -10.16 9.48
N ALA A 21 2.94 -10.81 10.63
CA ALA A 21 2.99 -10.14 11.93
C ALA A 21 4.34 -9.42 12.16
N ASP A 22 5.44 -10.07 11.78
CA ASP A 22 6.80 -9.53 11.93
C ASP A 22 6.99 -8.29 11.05
N VAL A 23 6.50 -8.34 9.81
CA VAL A 23 6.53 -7.21 8.86
C VAL A 23 5.70 -6.04 9.40
N LEU A 24 4.52 -6.32 9.97
CA LEU A 24 3.67 -5.28 10.54
C LEU A 24 4.30 -4.62 11.77
N GLU A 25 4.99 -5.38 12.61
CA GLU A 25 5.70 -4.84 13.78
C GLU A 25 6.89 -3.97 13.37
N GLU A 26 7.68 -4.43 12.41
CA GLU A 26 8.79 -3.64 11.85
C GLU A 26 8.26 -2.35 11.21
N LEU A 27 7.22 -2.44 10.39
CA LEU A 27 6.61 -1.29 9.75
C LEU A 27 6.17 -0.23 10.77
N LYS A 28 5.50 -0.65 11.85
CA LYS A 28 5.07 0.26 12.93
C LYS A 28 6.24 1.01 13.54
N THR A 29 7.39 0.34 13.71
CA THR A 29 8.61 0.97 14.23
C THR A 29 9.16 2.01 13.25
N VAL A 30 9.19 1.70 11.96
CA VAL A 30 9.68 2.61 10.90
C VAL A 30 8.81 3.86 10.78
N ILE A 31 7.49 3.73 10.87
CA ILE A 31 6.57 4.85 10.66
C ILE A 31 6.20 5.62 11.92
N ALA A 32 6.52 5.11 13.11
CA ALA A 32 6.23 5.78 14.38
C ALA A 32 6.77 7.22 14.46
N PRO A 33 8.01 7.54 14.01
CA PRO A 33 8.51 8.92 14.00
C PRO A 33 7.72 9.88 13.10
N LEU A 34 7.00 9.35 12.11
CA LEU A 34 6.16 10.12 11.19
C LEU A 34 4.75 10.37 11.76
N GLY A 35 4.42 9.79 12.93
CA GLY A 35 3.09 9.89 13.53
C GLY A 35 2.00 9.21 12.70
N LEU A 36 2.37 8.21 11.89
CA LEU A 36 1.45 7.50 11.00
C LEU A 36 1.03 6.16 11.60
N THR A 37 -0.21 5.76 11.34
CA THR A 37 -0.64 4.37 11.48
C THR A 37 -0.43 3.62 10.16
N PRO A 38 -0.39 2.28 10.17
CA PRO A 38 -0.32 1.49 8.93
C PRO A 38 -1.47 1.81 7.96
N GLU A 39 -2.68 2.04 8.46
CA GLU A 39 -3.85 2.38 7.64
C GLU A 39 -3.72 3.77 7.00
N MET A 40 -3.16 4.75 7.72
CA MET A 40 -2.87 6.06 7.13
C MET A 40 -1.79 5.96 6.05
N LEU A 41 -0.80 5.10 6.25
CA LEU A 41 0.26 4.87 5.29
C LEU A 41 -0.29 4.28 3.98
N ILE A 42 -1.12 3.23 4.06
CA ILE A 42 -1.64 2.58 2.85
C ILE A 42 -2.59 3.50 2.07
N VAL A 43 -3.39 4.32 2.75
CA VAL A 43 -4.23 5.33 2.09
C VAL A 43 -3.36 6.32 1.32
N ARG A 44 -2.31 6.86 1.96
CA ARG A 44 -1.38 7.79 1.29
C ARG A 44 -0.64 7.13 0.12
N PHE A 45 -0.31 5.85 0.24
CA PHE A 45 0.27 5.10 -0.85
C PHE A 45 -0.68 5.01 -2.05
N PHE A 46 -1.97 4.71 -1.83
CA PHE A 46 -2.96 4.72 -2.91
C PHE A 46 -3.20 6.12 -3.49
N GLU A 47 -3.19 7.17 -2.67
CA GLU A 47 -3.23 8.55 -3.14
C GLU A 47 -2.03 8.85 -4.05
N PHE A 48 -0.82 8.47 -3.64
CA PHE A 48 0.39 8.58 -4.46
C PHE A 48 0.30 7.78 -5.77
N CYS A 49 -0.28 6.59 -5.76
CA CYS A 49 -0.47 5.79 -6.97
C CYS A 49 -1.52 6.37 -7.93
N THR A 50 -2.47 7.14 -7.43
CA THR A 50 -3.61 7.66 -8.22
C THR A 50 -3.46 9.14 -8.59
N ASP A 51 -2.52 9.85 -8.00
CA ASP A 51 -2.20 11.24 -8.37
C ASP A 51 -1.49 11.27 -9.75
N PRO A 52 -2.07 11.97 -10.74
CA PRO A 52 -1.46 12.12 -12.07
C PRO A 52 -0.05 12.71 -12.04
N ALA A 53 0.29 13.53 -11.04
CA ALA A 53 1.60 14.15 -10.92
C ALA A 53 2.70 13.15 -10.53
N THR A 54 2.35 12.07 -9.85
CA THR A 54 3.28 11.04 -9.36
C THR A 54 3.11 9.69 -10.06
N GLN A 55 2.19 9.59 -11.02
CA GLN A 55 1.82 8.33 -11.67
C GLN A 55 3.01 7.61 -12.31
N GLU A 56 3.91 8.31 -13.02
CA GLU A 56 5.05 7.69 -13.69
C GLU A 56 6.05 7.09 -12.68
N GLU A 57 6.31 7.81 -11.58
CA GLU A 57 7.16 7.34 -10.50
C GLU A 57 6.53 6.14 -9.79
N ALA A 58 5.23 6.22 -9.47
CA ALA A 58 4.49 5.13 -8.86
C ALA A 58 4.51 3.86 -9.71
N VAL A 59 4.28 3.97 -11.02
CA VAL A 59 4.36 2.84 -11.95
C VAL A 59 5.78 2.24 -11.98
N SER A 60 6.80 3.10 -12.02
CA SER A 60 8.20 2.65 -12.04
C SER A 60 8.59 1.89 -10.77
N LEU A 61 8.17 2.38 -9.60
CA LEU A 61 8.41 1.70 -8.32
C LEU A 61 7.66 0.37 -8.23
N LEU A 62 6.39 0.33 -8.63
CA LEU A 62 5.59 -0.90 -8.64
C LEU A 62 6.19 -1.97 -9.57
N LEU A 63 6.67 -1.58 -10.75
CA LEU A 63 7.35 -2.50 -11.68
C LEU A 63 8.66 -3.03 -11.09
N LYS A 64 9.43 -2.17 -10.42
CA LYS A 64 10.66 -2.56 -9.73
C LYS A 64 10.37 -3.57 -8.62
N TRP A 65 9.46 -3.27 -7.70
CA TRP A 65 9.12 -4.16 -6.59
C TRP A 65 8.52 -5.48 -7.05
N LYS A 66 7.73 -5.46 -8.13
CA LYS A 66 7.25 -6.70 -8.76
C LYS A 66 8.42 -7.59 -9.22
N ALA A 67 9.42 -7.01 -9.89
CA ALA A 67 10.58 -7.76 -10.36
C ALA A 67 11.44 -8.29 -9.19
N GLU A 68 11.59 -7.52 -8.11
CA GLU A 68 12.29 -7.94 -6.89
C GLU A 68 11.57 -9.13 -6.23
N LEU A 69 10.25 -9.07 -6.09
CA LEU A 69 9.44 -10.15 -5.52
C LEU A 69 9.44 -11.42 -6.40
N GLU A 70 9.43 -11.26 -7.72
CA GLU A 70 9.58 -12.38 -8.67
C GLU A 70 10.98 -13.02 -8.60
N ALA A 71 12.02 -12.22 -8.32
CA ALA A 71 13.39 -12.73 -8.13
C ALA A 71 13.56 -13.43 -6.77
N GLU A 72 12.96 -12.91 -5.70
CA GLU A 72 13.00 -13.51 -4.35
C GLU A 72 12.22 -14.83 -4.28
N SER A 73 11.13 -14.95 -5.06
CA SER A 73 10.33 -16.18 -5.15
C SER A 73 10.96 -17.25 -6.05
N TYR A 74 12.10 -16.98 -6.68
CA TYR A 74 12.83 -17.94 -7.50
C TYR A 74 13.67 -18.88 -6.61
N GLU A 75 13.11 -20.01 -6.20
CA GLU A 75 13.95 -21.14 -5.79
C GLU A 75 14.56 -21.79 -7.04
N PRO A 76 15.89 -21.90 -7.16
CA PRO A 76 16.48 -22.70 -8.22
C PRO A 76 16.00 -24.14 -7.98
N ARG A 77 15.15 -24.66 -8.85
CA ARG A 77 14.90 -26.11 -8.87
C ARG A 77 16.26 -26.76 -9.04
N GLY A 78 16.69 -27.47 -8.00
CA GLY A 78 17.86 -28.32 -8.05
C GLY A 78 17.58 -29.41 -9.06
N ASP A 79 17.91 -29.13 -10.32
CA ASP A 79 17.95 -30.13 -11.37
C ASP A 79 19.17 -31.03 -11.09
N PHE A 80 18.93 -32.12 -10.34
CA PHE A 80 19.81 -33.29 -10.29
C PHE A 80 19.50 -34.24 -11.46
#